data_AF-A0A1I0Q911-F1
#
_entry.id   AF-A0A1I0Q911-F1
#
_cell.length_a   1.000
_cell.length_b   1.000
_cell.length_c   1.000
_cell.angle_alpha   90.00
_cell.angle_beta   90.00
_cell.angle_gamma   90.00
#
_symmetry.space_group_name_H-M   'P 1'
#
loop_
_entity.id
_entity.type
_entity.pdbx_description
1 polymer ?
#
loop_
_entity_poly.entity_id
_entity_poly.type
_entity_poly.pdbx_seq_one_letter_code
_entity_poly.pdbx_strand_id
1 'polypeptide(L)'
;MEQEHNEYYIEKVLIHGYIHYKEGGPVQGAIVILEKIPSEYNEELQEEQKQVIYLANTVTSSNGEFCFFVTDRTSYYKIKVFDNNN
;
A
#
# COMPACT_ATOMS: atom_id res chain seq x y z
N MET A 1 -18.33 0.10 -38.90
CA MET A 1 -18.39 0.74 -37.57
C MET A 1 -17.53 -0.13 -36.66
N GLU A 2 -16.26 0.21 -36.55
CA GLU A 2 -15.34 -0.47 -35.63
C GLU A 2 -15.58 0.09 -34.24
N GLN A 3 -15.76 -0.80 -33.27
CA GLN A 3 -15.97 -0.45 -31.87
C GLN A 3 -14.62 -0.04 -31.29
N GLU A 4 -14.47 1.24 -30.94
CA GLU A 4 -13.31 1.74 -30.22
C GLU A 4 -13.28 1.11 -28.82
N HIS A 5 -12.40 0.15 -28.63
CA HIS A 5 -12.02 -0.39 -27.32
C HIS A 5 -11.24 0.71 -26.58
N ASN A 6 -11.96 1.57 -25.87
CA ASN A 6 -11.36 2.60 -25.03
C ASN A 6 -10.84 1.94 -23.74
N GLU A 7 -9.66 1.32 -23.80
CA GLU A 7 -8.92 0.91 -22.61
C GLU A 7 -8.56 2.17 -21.81
N TYR A 8 -9.36 2.48 -20.79
CA TYR A 8 -9.03 3.52 -19.82
C TYR A 8 -7.64 3.21 -19.26
N TYR A 9 -6.64 3.99 -19.68
CA TYR A 9 -5.28 3.91 -19.17
C TYR A 9 -5.28 4.40 -17.71
N ILE A 10 -5.50 3.48 -16.78
CA ILE A 10 -5.40 3.78 -15.36
C ILE A 10 -3.92 3.91 -15.04
N GLU A 11 -3.43 5.14 -14.87
CA GLU A 11 -2.05 5.41 -14.48
C GLU A 11 -1.76 4.75 -13.12
N LYS A 12 -0.93 3.70 -13.13
CA LYS A 12 -0.52 3.00 -11.90
C LYS A 12 0.73 3.66 -11.33
N VAL A 13 0.71 3.93 -10.03
CA VAL A 13 1.88 4.37 -9.26
C VAL A 13 2.44 3.18 -8.49
N LEU A 14 3.76 3.08 -8.52
CA LEU A 14 4.51 2.07 -7.77
C LEU A 14 4.95 2.65 -6.42
N ILE A 15 4.45 2.07 -5.33
CA ILE A 15 5.02 2.24 -3.99
C ILE A 15 6.09 1.16 -3.84
N HIS A 16 7.34 1.58 -3.69
CA HIS A 16 8.49 0.69 -3.60
C HIS A 16 9.36 1.10 -2.40
N GLY A 17 9.79 0.12 -1.62
CA GLY A 17 10.60 0.37 -0.42
C GLY A 17 11.39 -0.84 0.04
N TYR A 18 12.28 -0.59 1.01
CA TYR A 18 13.15 -1.59 1.61
C TYR A 18 13.05 -1.55 3.13
N ILE A 19 13.08 -2.72 3.76
CA ILE A 19 12.98 -2.89 5.21
C ILE A 19 14.29 -3.48 5.72
N HIS A 20 14.93 -2.76 6.63
CA HIS A 20 16.18 -3.16 7.26
C HIS A 20 16.06 -3.03 8.77
N TYR A 21 16.68 -3.95 9.50
CA TYR A 21 16.95 -3.75 10.92
C TYR A 21 17.89 -2.55 11.08
N LYS A 22 17.84 -1.92 12.26
CA LYS A 22 18.72 -0.78 12.59
C LYS A 22 20.21 -1.12 12.46
N GLU A 23 20.57 -2.38 12.70
CA GLU A 23 21.94 -2.91 12.58
C GLU A 23 22.37 -3.18 11.12
N GLY A 24 21.50 -2.89 10.14
CA GLY A 24 21.85 -2.88 8.71
C GLY A 24 21.49 -4.15 7.92
N GLY A 25 20.97 -5.20 8.58
CA GLY A 25 20.52 -6.42 7.90
C GLY A 25 19.13 -6.25 7.24
N PRO A 26 18.90 -6.79 6.03
CA PRO A 26 17.57 -6.78 5.42
C PRO A 26 16.62 -7.67 6.22
N VAL A 27 15.37 -7.23 6.37
CA VAL A 27 14.32 -8.06 6.99
C VAL A 27 13.71 -8.93 5.89
N GLN A 28 14.08 -10.20 5.84
CA GLN A 28 13.55 -11.16 4.88
C GLN A 28 12.28 -11.82 5.42
N GLY A 29 11.27 -11.99 4.55
CA GLY A 29 10.07 -12.74 4.93
C GLY A 29 9.07 -11.96 5.78
N ALA A 30 9.28 -10.66 6.01
CA ALA A 30 8.34 -9.83 6.74
C ALA A 30 7.07 -9.62 5.92
N ILE A 31 5.92 -9.70 6.59
CA ILE A 31 4.62 -9.40 5.99
C ILE A 31 4.46 -7.88 5.98
N VAL A 32 4.29 -7.33 4.79
CA VAL A 32 4.01 -5.90 4.59
C VAL A 32 2.57 -5.75 4.15
N ILE A 33 1.80 -4.92 4.86
CA ILE A 33 0.39 -4.64 4.57
C ILE A 33 0.25 -3.20 4.12
N LEU A 34 -0.44 -2.99 3.01
CA LEU A 34 -0.85 -1.69 2.51
C LEU A 34 -2.31 -1.41 2.88
N GLU A 35 -2.55 -0.29 3.56
CA GLU A 35 -3.87 0.23 3.87
C GLU A 35 -4.04 1.62 3.27
N LYS A 36 -5.26 1.95 2.85
CA LYS A 36 -5.67 3.30 2.44
C LYS A 36 -6.32 4.01 3.62
N ILE A 37 -5.95 5.27 3.85
CA ILE A 37 -6.62 6.15 4.80
C ILE A 37 -7.57 7.05 3.98
N PRO A 38 -8.89 6.89 4.11
CA PRO A 38 -9.85 7.78 3.45
C PRO A 38 -9.65 9.21 3.96
N SER A 39 -9.65 10.19 3.07
CA SER A 39 -9.65 11.61 3.45
C SER A 39 -11.06 12.15 3.70
N GLU A 40 -12.07 11.28 3.73
CA GLU A 40 -13.47 11.68 3.79
C GLU A 40 -13.88 11.95 5.25
N TYR A 41 -14.26 13.20 5.50
CA TYR A 41 -14.92 13.60 6.73
C TYR A 41 -16.33 13.03 6.74
N ASN A 42 -16.70 12.31 7.81
CA ASN A 42 -18.05 11.80 7.96
C ASN A 42 -18.94 12.90 8.54
N GLU A 43 -19.79 13.49 7.69
CA GLU A 43 -20.71 14.56 8.09
C GLU A 43 -21.74 14.10 9.13
N GLU A 44 -22.19 12.83 9.09
CA GLU A 44 -23.20 12.30 10.02
C GLU A 44 -22.63 12.08 11.43
N LEU A 45 -21.37 11.64 11.52
CA LEU A 45 -20.68 11.39 12.79
C LEU A 45 -19.87 12.61 13.28
N GLN A 46 -19.74 13.65 12.45
CA GLN A 46 -18.85 14.79 12.66
C GLN A 46 -17.39 14.40 12.99
N GLU A 47 -16.94 13.26 12.46
CA GLU A 47 -15.60 12.73 12.70
C GLU A 47 -14.95 12.33 11.37
N GLU A 48 -13.61 12.38 11.31
CA GLU A 48 -12.88 11.72 10.23
C GLU A 48 -13.19 10.22 10.27
N GLN A 49 -13.49 9.61 9.10
CA GLN A 49 -13.65 8.16 9.02
C GLN A 49 -12.31 7.48 9.35
N LYS A 50 -12.16 7.06 10.61
CA LYS A 50 -10.95 6.40 11.12
C LYS A 50 -10.75 4.98 10.59
N GLN A 51 -11.66 4.45 9.78
CA GLN A 51 -11.54 3.10 9.23
C GLN A 51 -10.55 3.08 8.07
N VAL A 52 -9.36 2.56 8.35
CA VAL A 52 -8.39 2.22 7.32
C VAL A 52 -8.90 1.07 6.46
N ILE A 53 -8.75 1.19 5.14
CA ILE A 53 -9.19 0.17 4.18
C ILE A 53 -7.99 -0.70 3.83
N TYR A 54 -8.08 -2.01 4.09
CA TYR A 54 -7.09 -2.97 3.63
C TYR A 54 -7.08 -3.01 2.09
N LEU A 55 -5.90 -2.89 1.48
CA LEU A 55 -5.75 -3.01 0.03
C LEU A 55 -5.08 -4.32 -0.38
N ALA A 56 -3.88 -4.58 0.15
CA ALA A 56 -3.07 -5.73 -0.23
C ALA A 56 -2.01 -6.03 0.82
N ASN A 57 -1.41 -7.22 0.70
CA ASN A 57 -0.21 -7.59 1.43
C ASN A 57 0.84 -8.19 0.49
N THR A 58 2.10 -8.12 0.89
CA THR A 58 3.22 -8.80 0.25
C THR A 58 4.21 -9.29 1.31
N VAL A 59 5.24 -9.99 0.87
CA VAL A 59 6.34 -10.47 1.72
C VAL A 59 7.64 -9.89 1.20
N THR A 60 8.52 -9.43 2.10
CA THR A 60 9.81 -8.88 1.68
C THR A 60 10.72 -9.92 1.05
N SER A 61 11.47 -9.51 0.03
CA SER A 61 12.51 -10.34 -0.61
C SER A 61 13.72 -10.57 0.31
N SER A 62 14.71 -11.33 -0.17
CA SER A 62 16.00 -11.50 0.54
C SER A 62 16.75 -10.19 0.78
N ASN A 63 16.43 -9.13 0.03
CA ASN A 63 17.02 -7.80 0.17
C ASN A 63 16.14 -6.86 1.02
N GLY A 64 15.08 -7.37 1.65
CA GLY A 64 14.12 -6.57 2.41
C GLY A 64 13.17 -5.73 1.53
N GLU A 65 13.16 -5.97 0.23
CA GLU A 65 12.39 -5.20 -0.76
C GLU A 65 10.90 -5.57 -0.74
N PHE A 66 10.02 -4.58 -0.89
CA PHE A 66 8.59 -4.77 -1.12
C PHE A 66 8.05 -3.77 -2.15
N CYS A 67 6.98 -4.14 -2.83
CA CYS A 67 6.32 -3.27 -3.81
C CYS A 67 4.79 -3.42 -3.81
N PHE A 68 4.10 -2.31 -4.11
CA PHE A 68 2.66 -2.26 -4.34
C PHE A 68 2.34 -1.35 -5.51
N PHE A 69 1.35 -1.72 -6.31
CA PHE A 69 0.75 -0.82 -7.30
C PHE A 69 -0.52 -0.20 -6.74
N VAL A 70 -0.62 1.12 -6.83
CA VAL A 70 -1.82 1.89 -6.47
C VAL A 70 -2.26 2.73 -7.66
N THR A 71 -3.55 3.02 -7.74
CA THR A 71 -4.13 3.85 -8.80
C THR A 71 -4.51 5.24 -8.32
N ASP A 72 -4.75 5.40 -7.01
CA ASP A 72 -5.11 6.67 -6.39
C ASP A 72 -3.86 7.37 -5.86
N ARG A 73 -3.61 8.60 -6.33
CA ARG A 73 -2.44 9.41 -5.97
C ARG A 73 -2.76 10.51 -4.96
N THR A 74 -4.04 10.67 -4.64
CA THR A 74 -4.56 11.75 -3.79
C THR A 74 -4.79 11.31 -2.35
N SER A 75 -4.90 10.01 -2.12
CA SER A 75 -5.10 9.46 -0.78
C SER A 75 -3.80 9.24 -0.02
N TYR A 76 -3.93 9.21 1.30
CA TYR A 76 -2.88 8.76 2.19
C TYR A 76 -2.87 7.24 2.29
N TYR A 77 -1.67 6.68 2.39
CA TYR A 77 -1.45 5.25 2.55
C TYR A 77 -0.69 4.97 3.83
N LYS A 78 -1.01 3.84 4.46
CA LYS A 78 -0.33 3.33 5.65
C LYS A 78 0.31 2.00 5.31
N ILE A 79 1.58 1.87 5.67
CA ILE A 79 2.34 0.63 5.56
C ILE A 79 2.51 0.07 6.97
N LYS A 80 2.10 -1.19 7.17
CA LYS A 80 2.38 -1.95 8.39
C LYS A 80 3.34 -3.09 8.06
N VAL A 81 4.29 -3.32 8.94
CA VAL A 81 5.33 -4.35 8.77
C VAL A 81 5.25 -5.29 9.97
N PHE A 82 5.17 -6.59 9.70
CA PHE A 82 5.18 -7.64 10.70
C PHE A 82 6.33 -8.58 10.39
N ASP A 83 7.30 -8.59 11.29
CA ASP A 83 8.42 -9.51 11.23
C ASP A 83 8.14 -10.70 12.14
N ASN A 84 8.20 -11.91 11.59
CA ASN A 84 7.93 -13.15 12.30
C ASN A 84 9.22 -13.84 12.78
N ASN A 85 10.38 -13.24 12.57
CA ASN A 85 11.65 -13.75 13.06
C ASN A 85 11.86 -13.28 14.52
N ASN A 86 11.20 -13.94 15.47
CA ASN A 86 11.46 -13.83 16.91
C ASN A 86 12.13 -15.11 17.41
#